data_AF-A0A349S4M1-F1
#
_entry.id   AF-A0A349S4M1-F1
#
_cell.length_a   1.000
_cell.length_b   1.000
_cell.length_c   1.000
_cell.angle_alpha   90.00
_cell.angle_beta   90.00
_cell.angle_gamma   90.00
#
_symmetry.space_group_name_H-M   'P 1'
#
loop_
_entity.id
_entity.type
_entity.pdbx_description
1 polymer ?
#
loop_
_entity_poly.entity_id
_entity_poly.type
_entity_poly.pdbx_seq_one_letter_code
_entity_poly.pdbx_strand_id
1 'polypeptide(L)'
;MTPSVISENHHGVFVAIEGVGVLIKGEPGCGKSSLALALLAQGHQLIADDLVLCYASPHPIGLCPRLSHRLLHSRELGLIDVVQHFGANSWLLQHRVDVVVHLHNQSQSRYYDLMPEQHYDTLCQRALPCLDLSITNPAPLSLRLLTWLKNQAHSQQTHSVFNQHHRHHLNMPISEA
;
A
#
# COMPACT_ATOMS: atom_id res chain seq x y z
N MET A 1 17.42 13.54 -29.59
CA MET A 1 16.89 13.92 -28.26
C MET A 1 16.54 12.63 -27.54
N THR A 2 17.37 12.18 -26.59
CA THR A 2 16.97 11.08 -25.69
C THR A 2 15.78 11.57 -24.87
N PRO A 3 14.65 10.86 -24.81
CA PRO A 3 13.57 11.26 -23.93
C PRO A 3 14.13 11.35 -22.51
N SER A 4 14.02 12.53 -21.90
CA SER A 4 14.35 12.72 -20.50
C SER A 4 13.45 11.81 -19.69
N VAL A 5 14.02 10.77 -19.09
CA VAL A 5 13.31 9.88 -18.19
C VAL A 5 12.74 10.74 -17.07
N ILE A 6 11.41 10.79 -16.95
CA ILE A 6 10.76 11.52 -15.85
C ILE A 6 11.20 10.84 -14.56
N SER A 7 11.79 11.62 -13.66
CA SER A 7 12.23 11.16 -12.34
C SER A 7 11.58 12.01 -11.25
N GLU A 8 11.08 11.36 -10.21
CA GLU A 8 10.43 11.98 -9.05
C GLU A 8 11.04 11.44 -7.76
N ASN A 9 11.08 12.25 -6.72
CA ASN A 9 11.52 11.84 -5.39
C ASN A 9 10.33 11.89 -4.43
N HIS A 10 10.08 10.80 -3.73
CA HIS A 10 8.95 10.68 -2.81
C HIS A 10 9.43 10.36 -1.39
N HIS A 11 8.90 11.08 -0.42
CA HIS A 11 9.03 10.71 0.98
C HIS A 11 8.02 9.61 1.32
N GLY A 12 8.50 8.45 1.73
CA GLY A 12 7.66 7.28 1.93
C GLY A 12 8.44 6.01 2.17
N VAL A 13 7.72 4.90 2.16
CA VAL A 13 8.30 3.56 2.30
C VAL A 13 7.80 2.70 1.15
N PHE A 14 8.71 2.01 0.47
CA PHE A 14 8.38 1.20 -0.69
C PHE A 14 8.66 -0.26 -0.39
N VAL A 15 7.64 -1.10 -0.52
CA VAL A 15 7.68 -2.54 -0.20
C VAL A 15 7.10 -3.36 -1.35
N ALA A 16 7.53 -4.63 -1.48
CA ALA A 16 6.92 -5.61 -2.36
C ALA A 16 6.18 -6.64 -1.51
N ILE A 17 4.87 -6.76 -1.75
CA ILE A 17 3.94 -7.63 -1.04
C ILE A 17 3.42 -8.66 -2.04
N GLU A 18 3.83 -9.92 -1.89
CA GLU A 18 3.44 -11.01 -2.82
C GLU A 18 3.69 -10.64 -4.31
N GLY A 19 4.77 -9.88 -4.58
CA GLY A 19 5.14 -9.41 -5.92
C GLY A 19 4.45 -8.11 -6.37
N VAL A 20 3.55 -7.53 -5.57
CA VAL A 20 2.93 -6.22 -5.81
C VAL A 20 3.76 -5.12 -5.16
N GLY A 21 4.23 -4.14 -5.92
CA GLY A 21 4.95 -3.00 -5.39
C GLY A 21 4.01 -1.94 -4.80
N VAL A 22 4.17 -1.65 -3.51
CA VAL A 22 3.31 -0.74 -2.75
C VAL A 22 4.12 0.42 -2.21
N LEU A 23 3.85 1.62 -2.72
CA LEU A 23 4.42 2.89 -2.21
C LEU A 23 3.54 3.45 -1.10
N ILE A 24 4.05 3.43 0.13
CA ILE A 24 3.36 3.93 1.33
C ILE A 24 3.77 5.37 1.59
N LYS A 25 2.81 6.29 1.49
CA LYS A 25 2.92 7.72 1.76
C LYS A 25 2.16 8.10 3.03
N GLY A 26 2.45 9.29 3.55
CA GLY A 26 1.78 9.84 4.73
C GLY A 26 2.70 10.73 5.55
N GLU A 27 2.14 11.44 6.51
CA GLU A 27 2.88 12.40 7.35
C GLU A 27 4.02 11.75 8.15
N PRO A 28 5.08 12.48 8.52
CA PRO A 28 6.10 11.98 9.44
C PRO A 28 5.48 11.46 10.73
N GLY A 29 5.88 10.27 11.18
CA GLY A 29 5.36 9.68 12.42
C GLY A 29 4.02 8.94 12.29
N CYS A 30 3.39 8.88 11.11
CA CYS A 30 2.14 8.13 10.92
C CYS A 30 2.29 6.59 10.91
N GLY A 31 3.50 6.06 11.09
CA GLY A 31 3.75 4.62 11.17
C GLY A 31 4.11 3.92 9.86
N LYS A 32 4.59 4.63 8.83
CA LYS A 32 5.02 4.02 7.53
C LYS A 32 6.09 2.92 7.73
N SER A 33 7.17 3.24 8.43
CA SER A 33 8.27 2.29 8.67
C SER A 33 7.85 1.18 9.65
N SER A 34 6.94 1.46 10.59
CA SER A 34 6.32 0.44 11.45
C SER A 34 5.45 -0.55 10.66
N LEU A 35 4.70 -0.06 9.67
CA LEU A 35 3.95 -0.90 8.75
C LEU A 35 4.89 -1.77 7.91
N ALA A 36 5.97 -1.20 7.36
CA ALA A 36 6.96 -1.96 6.62
C ALA A 36 7.65 -3.04 7.48
N LEU A 37 7.97 -2.73 8.75
CA LEU A 37 8.50 -3.71 9.69
C LEU A 37 7.53 -4.89 9.91
N ALA A 38 6.23 -4.60 10.08
CA ALA A 38 5.22 -5.63 10.24
C ALA A 38 5.07 -6.50 8.97
N LEU A 39 5.20 -5.91 7.78
CA LEU A 39 5.16 -6.63 6.50
C LEU A 39 6.42 -7.48 6.30
N LEU A 40 7.61 -6.99 6.66
CA LEU A 40 8.86 -7.75 6.67
C LEU A 40 8.76 -8.98 7.57
N ALA A 41 8.19 -8.83 8.77
CA ALA A 41 7.94 -9.94 9.69
C ALA A 41 6.97 -10.99 9.11
N GLN A 42 6.17 -10.63 8.10
CA GLN A 42 5.28 -11.53 7.37
C GLN A 42 5.91 -12.09 6.08
N GLY A 43 7.20 -11.85 5.83
CA GLY A 43 7.95 -12.39 4.70
C GLY A 43 7.92 -11.53 3.44
N HIS A 44 7.43 -10.29 3.52
CA HIS A 44 7.48 -9.34 2.41
C HIS A 44 8.84 -8.64 2.31
N GLN A 45 9.04 -7.84 1.27
CA GLN A 45 10.37 -7.31 0.92
C GLN A 45 10.36 -5.79 0.99
N LEU A 46 11.42 -5.20 1.55
CA LEU A 46 11.67 -3.77 1.51
C LEU A 46 12.39 -3.40 0.22
N ILE A 47 12.01 -2.29 -0.41
CA ILE A 47 12.80 -1.65 -1.47
C ILE A 47 13.49 -0.42 -0.89
N ALA A 48 12.74 0.46 -0.23
CA ALA A 48 13.23 1.74 0.26
C ALA A 48 12.50 2.20 1.52
N ASP A 49 13.22 2.85 2.43
CA ASP A 49 12.67 3.58 3.58
C ASP A 49 13.09 5.05 3.49
N ASP A 50 12.22 5.94 3.96
CA ASP A 50 12.31 7.41 3.93
C ASP A 50 12.30 8.06 2.52
N LEU A 51 13.26 7.74 1.66
CA LEU A 51 13.39 8.33 0.31
C LEU A 51 13.25 7.27 -0.78
N VAL A 52 12.23 7.43 -1.61
CA VAL A 52 11.98 6.60 -2.79
C VAL A 52 12.25 7.42 -4.05
N LEU A 53 13.24 6.98 -4.83
CA LEU A 53 13.50 7.54 -6.15
C LEU A 53 12.64 6.78 -7.15
N CYS A 54 11.82 7.50 -7.91
CA CYS A 54 10.93 6.92 -8.92
C CYS A 54 11.33 7.42 -10.31
N TYR A 55 11.28 6.53 -11.31
CA TYR A 55 11.46 6.92 -12.70
C TYR A 55 10.49 6.19 -13.63
N ALA A 56 10.16 6.82 -14.77
CA ALA A 56 9.23 6.24 -15.75
C ALA A 56 9.89 5.14 -16.61
N SER A 57 9.32 3.93 -16.68
CA SER A 57 9.72 2.89 -17.64
C SER A 57 8.67 1.78 -17.84
N PRO A 58 8.04 1.69 -19.03
CA PRO A 58 6.58 1.82 -19.27
C PRO A 58 5.59 1.94 -18.07
N HIS A 59 5.97 1.47 -16.89
CA HIS A 59 5.36 1.68 -15.59
C HIS A 59 6.35 2.41 -14.66
N PRO A 60 5.91 3.06 -13.57
CA PRO A 60 6.83 3.65 -12.61
C PRO A 60 7.70 2.59 -11.93
N ILE A 61 9.01 2.81 -11.86
CA ILE A 61 9.96 1.98 -11.10
C ILE A 61 10.47 2.79 -9.90
N GLY A 62 10.38 2.21 -8.70
CA GLY A 62 10.90 2.78 -7.46
C GLY A 62 12.18 2.07 -6.99
N LEU A 63 13.10 2.83 -6.38
CA LEU A 63 14.31 2.31 -5.75
C LEU A 63 14.75 3.19 -4.57
N CYS A 64 15.69 2.68 -3.76
CA CYS A 64 16.38 3.47 -2.73
C CYS A 64 17.74 4.02 -3.22
N PRO A 65 18.17 5.18 -2.71
CA PRO A 65 19.56 5.63 -2.81
C PRO A 65 20.54 4.59 -2.24
N ARG A 66 21.76 4.52 -2.81
CA ARG A 66 22.80 3.54 -2.38
C ARG A 66 23.10 3.55 -0.88
N LEU A 67 23.07 4.73 -0.26
CA LEU A 67 23.39 4.89 1.16
C LEU A 67 22.34 4.30 2.10
N SER A 68 21.09 4.11 1.64
CA SER A 68 19.99 3.54 2.44
C SER A 68 19.62 2.12 2.02
N HIS A 69 20.46 1.45 1.23
CA HIS A 69 20.25 0.05 0.83
C HIS A 69 20.10 -0.84 2.06
N ARG A 70 19.03 -1.63 2.11
CA ARG A 70 18.71 -2.60 3.17
C ARG A 70 18.40 -2.00 4.54
N LEU A 71 18.43 -0.68 4.68
CA LEU A 71 18.22 -0.04 5.97
C LEU A 71 16.74 0.33 6.15
N LEU A 72 16.20 -0.02 7.32
CA LEU A 72 14.92 0.47 7.83
C LEU A 72 15.19 1.22 9.14
N HIS A 73 14.67 2.43 9.29
CA HIS A 73 14.79 3.20 10.52
C HIS A 73 13.51 3.12 11.36
N SER A 74 13.58 2.49 12.53
CA SER A 74 12.54 2.53 13.56
C SER A 74 13.01 3.44 14.70
N ARG A 75 12.10 4.26 15.25
CA ARG A 75 12.46 5.20 16.34
C ARG A 75 12.89 4.46 17.61
N GLU A 76 12.21 3.36 17.93
CA GLU A 76 12.44 2.58 19.13
C GLU A 76 13.60 1.58 18.98
N LEU A 77 13.87 1.13 17.76
CA LEU A 77 14.86 0.09 17.47
C LEU A 77 16.13 0.60 16.78
N GLY A 78 16.13 1.84 16.28
CA GLY A 78 17.21 2.42 15.48
C GLY A 78 17.22 1.90 14.04
N LEU A 79 18.41 1.92 13.43
CA LEU A 79 18.65 1.38 12.10
C LEU A 79 18.71 -0.15 12.12
N ILE A 80 17.94 -0.78 11.24
CA ILE A 80 17.83 -2.22 11.09
C ILE A 80 18.32 -2.59 9.69
N ASP A 81 19.31 -3.48 9.59
CA ASP A 81 19.66 -4.12 8.32
C ASP A 81 18.68 -5.27 8.05
N VAL A 82 17.72 -5.05 7.17
CA VAL A 82 16.63 -6.01 6.95
C VAL A 82 17.13 -7.35 6.42
N VAL A 83 18.28 -7.39 5.73
CA VAL A 83 18.84 -8.65 5.22
C VAL A 83 19.43 -9.48 6.35
N GLN A 84 20.11 -8.83 7.31
CA GLN A 84 20.64 -9.53 8.50
C GLN A 84 19.53 -10.07 9.38
N HIS A 85 18.41 -9.34 9.50
CA HIS A 85 17.32 -9.69 10.41
C HIS A 85 16.26 -10.63 9.79
N PHE A 86 15.94 -10.47 8.50
CA PHE A 86 14.84 -11.20 7.84
C PHE A 86 15.31 -12.10 6.68
N GLY A 87 16.62 -12.16 6.41
CA GLY A 87 17.23 -13.02 5.40
C GLY A 87 17.43 -12.35 4.04
N ALA A 88 18.18 -13.01 3.15
CA ALA A 88 18.62 -12.45 1.87
C ALA A 88 17.49 -11.95 0.95
N ASN A 89 16.29 -12.51 1.08
CA ASN A 89 15.13 -12.18 0.25
C ASN A 89 14.32 -11.00 0.80
N SER A 90 14.63 -10.45 1.97
CA SER A 90 13.86 -9.37 2.59
C SER A 90 14.07 -7.99 1.96
N TRP A 91 14.97 -7.89 0.98
CA TRP A 91 15.27 -6.63 0.31
C TRP A 91 15.39 -6.80 -1.21
N LEU A 92 14.94 -5.78 -1.94
CA LEU A 92 15.09 -5.65 -3.38
C LEU A 92 15.70 -4.29 -3.74
N LEU A 93 16.56 -4.28 -4.75
CA LEU A 93 17.22 -3.05 -5.21
C LEU A 93 16.21 -2.04 -5.79
N GLN A 94 15.26 -2.53 -6.57
CA GLN A 94 14.22 -1.74 -7.23
C GLN A 94 13.00 -2.63 -7.52
N HIS A 95 11.83 -2.03 -7.71
CA HIS A 95 10.62 -2.73 -8.11
C HIS A 95 9.65 -1.81 -8.84
N ARG A 96 8.75 -2.37 -9.64
CA ARG A 96 7.62 -1.61 -10.23
C ARG A 96 6.69 -1.13 -9.13
N VAL A 97 6.20 0.11 -9.22
CA VAL A 97 5.14 0.61 -8.33
C VAL A 97 3.78 0.29 -8.96
N ASP A 98 2.98 -0.50 -8.25
CA ASP A 98 1.66 -0.93 -8.70
C ASP A 98 0.53 -0.17 -7.98
N VAL A 99 0.74 0.13 -6.70
CA VAL A 99 -0.26 0.71 -5.81
C VAL A 99 0.38 1.80 -4.95
N VAL A 100 -0.38 2.85 -4.68
CA VAL A 100 -0.05 3.84 -3.65
C VAL A 100 -0.97 3.65 -2.44
N VAL A 101 -0.40 3.72 -1.23
CA VAL A 101 -1.15 3.70 0.02
C VAL A 101 -0.91 5.01 0.77
N HIS A 102 -1.96 5.70 1.16
CA HIS A 102 -1.85 6.91 1.99
C HIS A 102 -2.26 6.59 3.43
N LEU A 103 -1.36 6.84 4.37
CA LEU A 103 -1.65 6.76 5.79
C LEU A 103 -2.05 8.14 6.32
N HIS A 104 -3.24 8.24 6.90
CA HIS A 104 -3.79 9.52 7.37
C HIS A 104 -4.46 9.40 8.75
N ASN A 105 -4.50 10.51 9.49
CA ASN A 105 -5.02 10.55 10.87
C ASN A 105 -6.56 10.64 10.93
N GLN A 106 -7.21 11.16 9.91
CA GLN A 106 -8.67 11.36 9.91
C GLN A 106 -9.40 10.14 9.36
N SER A 107 -10.53 9.73 9.93
CA SER A 107 -11.44 8.80 9.23
C SER A 107 -12.11 9.56 8.09
N GLN A 108 -11.60 9.45 6.86
CA GLN A 108 -12.27 10.04 5.68
C GLN A 108 -13.59 9.33 5.33
N SER A 109 -13.96 8.23 6.02
CA SER A 109 -15.24 7.58 5.74
C SER A 109 -16.37 8.52 6.14
N ARG A 110 -16.98 9.15 5.13
CA ARG A 110 -18.36 9.59 5.22
C ARG A 110 -19.15 8.35 5.64
N TYR A 111 -19.81 8.43 6.78
CA TYR A 111 -20.49 7.33 7.48
C TYR A 111 -21.51 6.53 6.63
N TYR A 112 -21.74 6.93 5.37
CA TYR A 112 -22.79 6.43 4.49
C TYR A 112 -22.31 5.74 3.21
N ASP A 113 -21.00 5.71 2.89
CA ASP A 113 -20.52 5.01 1.69
C ASP A 113 -20.21 3.54 2.01
N LEU A 114 -21.18 2.67 1.70
CA LEU A 114 -21.08 1.21 1.84
C LEU A 114 -20.20 0.56 0.75
N MET A 115 -19.69 1.35 -0.19
CA MET A 115 -18.84 0.92 -1.30
C MET A 115 -17.51 1.68 -1.23
N PRO A 116 -16.35 1.01 -1.28
CA PRO A 116 -15.09 1.70 -1.44
C PRO A 116 -15.05 2.36 -2.83
N GLU A 117 -15.01 3.69 -2.88
CA GLU A 117 -14.74 4.41 -4.13
C GLU A 117 -13.34 4.04 -4.64
N GLN A 118 -13.19 3.93 -5.96
CA GLN A 118 -11.87 3.71 -6.56
C GLN A 118 -11.08 5.01 -6.60
N HIS A 119 -10.05 5.10 -5.77
CA HIS A 119 -9.16 6.25 -5.71
C HIS A 119 -7.90 5.98 -6.54
N TYR A 120 -7.33 7.04 -7.12
CA TYR A 120 -6.08 6.98 -7.88
C TYR A 120 -5.12 8.08 -7.45
N ASP A 121 -3.83 7.76 -7.36
CA ASP A 121 -2.74 8.73 -7.19
C ASP A 121 -1.89 8.74 -8.47
N THR A 122 -1.29 9.88 -8.78
CA THR A 122 -0.44 10.03 -9.96
C THR A 122 1.03 9.89 -9.59
N LEU A 123 1.73 8.97 -10.26
CA LEU A 123 3.16 8.75 -10.10
C LEU A 123 3.83 8.66 -11.47
N CYS A 124 4.86 9.48 -11.73
CA CYS A 124 5.53 9.53 -13.03
C CYS A 124 4.56 9.65 -14.20
N GLN A 125 3.56 10.55 -14.08
CA GLN A 125 2.46 10.77 -15.05
C GLN A 125 1.52 9.57 -15.28
N ARG A 126 1.57 8.54 -14.42
CA ARG A 126 0.68 7.37 -14.47
C ARG A 126 -0.30 7.40 -13.30
N ALA A 127 -1.58 7.24 -13.57
CA ALA A 127 -2.57 6.98 -12.53
C ALA A 127 -2.41 5.55 -12.01
N LEU A 128 -2.23 5.41 -10.69
CA LEU A 128 -2.12 4.13 -9.98
C LEU A 128 -3.26 4.00 -8.96
N PRO A 129 -3.81 2.80 -8.74
CA PRO A 129 -4.75 2.55 -7.66
C PRO A 129 -4.22 3.05 -6.32
N CYS A 130 -5.08 3.75 -5.59
CA CYS A 130 -4.77 4.36 -4.31
C CYS A 130 -5.66 3.78 -3.21
N LEU A 131 -5.06 3.41 -2.10
CA LEU A 131 -5.77 3.02 -0.88
C LEU A 131 -5.48 4.01 0.24
N ASP A 132 -6.53 4.64 0.74
CA ASP A 132 -6.49 5.52 1.91
C ASP A 132 -6.73 4.69 3.19
N LEU A 133 -5.73 4.63 4.07
CA LEU A 133 -5.81 3.94 5.35
C LEU A 133 -5.74 4.93 6.51
N SER A 134 -6.84 5.00 7.25
CA SER A 134 -6.86 5.68 8.54
C SER A 134 -6.02 4.93 9.57
N ILE A 135 -5.13 5.63 10.27
CA ILE A 135 -4.29 5.06 11.34
C ILE A 135 -5.02 4.90 12.68
N THR A 136 -6.22 5.48 12.82
CA THR A 136 -7.05 5.38 14.03
C THR A 136 -7.99 4.18 14.01
N ASN A 137 -8.10 3.48 12.87
CA ASN A 137 -8.85 2.24 12.78
C ASN A 137 -8.17 1.14 13.62
N PRO A 138 -8.92 0.42 14.48
CA PRO A 138 -8.34 -0.58 15.38
C PRO A 138 -7.76 -1.81 14.68
N ALA A 139 -8.21 -2.12 13.45
CA ALA A 139 -7.66 -3.23 12.70
C ALA A 139 -6.23 -2.90 12.21
N PRO A 140 -5.25 -3.82 12.39
CA PRO A 140 -3.86 -3.59 11.99
C PRO A 140 -3.74 -3.12 10.53
N LEU A 141 -2.89 -2.12 10.31
CA LEU A 141 -2.64 -1.55 8.98
C LEU A 141 -2.19 -2.63 7.98
N SER A 142 -1.28 -3.53 8.39
CA SER A 142 -0.80 -4.63 7.56
C SER A 142 -1.93 -5.55 7.12
N LEU A 143 -2.81 -5.94 8.06
CA LEU A 143 -3.95 -6.80 7.77
C LEU A 143 -4.92 -6.14 6.79
N ARG A 144 -5.25 -4.86 6.99
CA ARG A 144 -6.14 -4.12 6.08
C ARG A 144 -5.56 -3.98 4.68
N LEU A 145 -4.28 -3.63 4.56
CA LEU A 145 -3.58 -3.54 3.27
C LEU A 145 -3.58 -4.89 2.54
N LEU A 146 -3.18 -5.96 3.23
CA LEU A 146 -3.17 -7.31 2.64
C LEU A 146 -4.56 -7.77 2.21
N THR A 147 -5.58 -7.48 3.01
CA THR A 147 -6.97 -7.83 2.68
C THR A 147 -7.44 -7.08 1.44
N TRP A 148 -7.13 -5.77 1.35
CA TRP A 148 -7.46 -4.98 0.17
C TRP A 148 -6.75 -5.49 -1.09
N LEU A 149 -5.45 -5.81 -1.01
CA LEU A 149 -4.70 -6.38 -2.14
C LEU A 149 -5.32 -7.70 -2.63
N LYS A 150 -5.71 -8.58 -1.71
CA LYS A 150 -6.41 -9.83 -2.05
C LYS A 150 -7.76 -9.56 -2.70
N ASN A 151 -8.52 -8.57 -2.23
CA ASN A 151 -9.81 -8.20 -2.83
C ASN A 151 -9.66 -7.68 -4.26
N GLN A 152 -8.60 -6.94 -4.57
CA GLN A 152 -8.32 -6.48 -5.94
C GLN A 152 -8.07 -7.66 -6.90
N ALA A 153 -7.35 -8.68 -6.45
CA ALA A 153 -7.09 -9.89 -7.24
C ALA A 153 -8.35 -10.74 -7.50
N HIS A 154 -9.37 -10.66 -6.64
CA HIS A 154 -10.61 -11.46 -6.70
C HIS A 154 -11.82 -10.69 -7.25
N SER A 155 -11.61 -9.54 -7.90
CA SER A 155 -12.63 -8.55 -8.27
C SER A 155 -13.73 -9.01 -9.26
N GLN A 156 -13.85 -10.30 -9.60
CA GLN A 156 -15.05 -10.86 -10.26
C GLN A 156 -16.06 -11.54 -9.31
N GLN A 157 -15.68 -11.97 -8.09
CA GLN A 157 -16.59 -12.77 -7.23
C GLN A 157 -17.25 -11.97 -6.09
N THR A 158 -16.62 -10.93 -5.56
CA THR A 158 -17.13 -10.24 -4.36
C THR A 158 -18.30 -9.29 -4.67
N HIS A 159 -18.30 -8.68 -5.85
CA HIS A 159 -19.40 -7.82 -6.31
C HIS A 159 -20.70 -8.58 -6.57
N SER A 160 -20.63 -9.87 -6.97
CA SER A 160 -21.84 -10.68 -7.16
C SER A 160 -22.48 -11.06 -5.82
N VAL A 161 -21.67 -11.40 -4.80
CA VAL A 161 -22.19 -11.81 -3.47
C VAL A 161 -22.87 -10.63 -2.75
N PHE A 162 -22.29 -9.43 -2.79
CA PHE A 162 -22.89 -8.25 -2.19
C PHE A 162 -24.21 -7.86 -2.87
N ASN A 163 -24.25 -7.82 -4.21
CA ASN A 163 -25.47 -7.50 -4.96
C ASN A 163 -26.57 -8.57 -4.79
N GLN A 164 -26.19 -9.83 -4.59
CA GLN A 164 -27.12 -10.93 -4.39
C GLN A 164 -27.75 -10.89 -2.98
N HIS A 165 -26.99 -10.59 -1.94
CA HIS A 165 -27.53 -10.43 -0.58
C HIS A 165 -28.36 -9.15 -0.41
N HIS A 166 -27.95 -8.03 -1.02
CA HIS A 166 -28.70 -6.77 -0.90
C HIS A 166 -30.08 -6.84 -1.60
N ARG A 167 -30.19 -7.59 -2.71
CA ARG A 167 -31.46 -7.86 -3.39
C ARG A 167 -32.38 -8.80 -2.61
N HIS A 168 -31.83 -9.71 -1.81
CA HIS A 168 -32.64 -10.66 -1.06
C HIS A 168 -33.32 -10.03 0.16
N HIS A 169 -32.65 -9.07 0.82
CA HIS A 169 -33.23 -8.35 1.96
C HIS A 169 -34.24 -7.25 1.59
N LEU A 170 -34.15 -6.65 0.40
CA LEU A 170 -35.10 -5.62 -0.05
C LEU A 170 -36.40 -6.19 -0.67
N ASN A 171 -36.45 -7.50 -0.95
CA ASN A 171 -37.60 -8.18 -1.55
C ASN A 171 -38.33 -9.14 -0.59
N MET A 172 -38.01 -9.13 0.70
CA MET A 172 -38.80 -9.86 1.70
C MET A 172 -40.09 -9.07 1.96
N PRO A 173 -41.29 -9.62 1.71
CA PRO A 173 -42.52 -8.99 2.17
C PRO A 173 -42.45 -8.90 3.69
N ILE A 174 -42.77 -7.74 4.24
CA ILE A 174 -43.00 -7.58 5.67
C ILE A 174 -44.23 -8.44 5.97
N SER A 175 -44.04 -9.68 6.43
CA SER A 175 -45.13 -10.44 7.03
C SER A 175 -45.31 -9.90 8.44
N GLU A 176 -46.43 -9.22 8.66
CA GLU A 176 -46.89 -8.79 9.97
C GLU A 176 -46.98 -10.00 10.93
N ALA A 177 -46.33 -9.89 12.08
CA ALA A 177 -46.62 -10.62 13.31
C ALA A 177 -46.17 -9.78 14.52
#